data_AF-A0A7C5IRI5-F1
#
_entry.id   AF-A0A7C5IRI5-F1
#
_cell.length_a   1.000
_cell.length_b   1.000
_cell.length_c   1.000
_cell.angle_alpha   90.00
_cell.angle_beta   90.00
_cell.angle_gamma   90.00
#
_symmetry.space_group_name_H-M   'P 1'
#
loop_
_entity.id
_entity.type
_entity.pdbx_description
1 polymer ?
#
loop_
_entity_poly.entity_id
_entity_poly.type
_entity_poly.pdbx_seq_one_letter_code
_entity_poly.pdbx_strand_id
1 'polypeptide(L)'
;MGKHDQYWNGLEQYDASGNFQQTQKDEFQEDLPIEESFSEESLGLKSNRRDFLKVFGFGLTAVALTACVEKPVRKAVPYVNKPESVTPGKASWYASTCNGCSSNCGIVVKSREGRPIKIEGNELHSLTKG
;
A
#
# COMPACT_ATOMS: atom_id res chain seq x y z
N MET A 1 23.05 -12.91 -23.99
CA MET A 1 22.39 -12.37 -25.20
C MET A 1 21.10 -13.16 -25.38
N GLY A 2 19.96 -12.63 -24.90
CA GLY A 2 18.67 -13.29 -25.02
C GLY A 2 18.09 -13.12 -26.43
N LYS A 3 17.53 -14.19 -27.00
CA LYS A 3 16.90 -14.19 -28.31
C LYS A 3 15.57 -13.43 -28.21
N HIS A 4 15.41 -12.35 -28.98
CA HIS A 4 14.14 -11.66 -29.12
C HIS A 4 13.32 -12.34 -30.22
N ASP A 5 12.20 -12.97 -29.85
CA ASP A 5 11.24 -13.49 -30.82
C ASP A 5 10.41 -12.31 -31.36
N GLN A 6 10.39 -12.14 -32.68
CA GLN A 6 9.58 -11.11 -33.33
C GLN A 6 8.16 -11.61 -33.51
N TYR A 7 7.22 -10.92 -32.88
CA TYR A 7 5.79 -11.18 -32.99
C TYR A 7 5.15 -10.13 -33.90
N TRP A 8 4.48 -10.60 -34.94
CA TRP A 8 3.75 -9.78 -35.90
C TRP A 8 2.28 -9.72 -35.49
N ASN A 9 1.71 -8.52 -35.38
CA ASN A 9 0.32 -8.33 -34.95
C ASN A 9 -0.67 -8.51 -36.11
N GLY A 10 -0.20 -8.56 -37.36
CA GLY A 10 -1.03 -8.74 -38.57
C GLY A 10 -0.21 -9.02 -39.83
N LEU A 11 -0.89 -9.47 -40.88
CA LEU A 11 -0.26 -9.83 -42.17
C LEU A 11 0.38 -8.61 -42.85
N GLU A 12 -0.27 -7.44 -42.73
CA GLU A 12 0.21 -6.17 -43.31
C GLU A 12 1.54 -5.70 -42.71
N GLN A 13 1.80 -6.08 -41.45
CA GLN A 13 3.04 -5.79 -40.73
C GLN A 13 4.18 -6.70 -41.19
N TYR A 14 3.88 -7.96 -41.52
CA TYR A 14 4.86 -8.91 -42.06
C TYR A 14 5.26 -8.55 -43.50
N ASP A 15 4.30 -8.19 -44.33
CA ASP A 15 4.52 -7.87 -45.74
C ASP A 15 5.14 -6.48 -45.97
N ALA A 16 5.43 -5.73 -44.90
CA ALA A 16 6.01 -4.39 -44.92
C ALA A 16 5.32 -3.46 -45.95
N SER A 17 4.00 -3.59 -46.07
CA SER A 17 3.24 -2.84 -47.06
C SER A 17 3.33 -1.34 -46.78
N GLY A 18 3.69 -0.54 -47.79
CA GLY A 18 4.01 0.89 -47.62
C GLY A 18 2.90 1.73 -46.98
N ASN A 19 1.65 1.26 -47.04
CA ASN A 19 0.48 1.94 -46.48
C ASN A 19 0.34 1.72 -44.95
N PHE A 20 0.89 0.64 -44.39
CA PHE A 20 0.75 0.29 -42.97
C PHE A 20 1.42 1.31 -42.04
N GLN A 21 2.54 1.90 -42.47
CA GLN A 21 3.22 2.94 -41.68
C GLN A 21 2.43 4.25 -41.58
N GLN A 22 1.49 4.50 -42.49
CA GLN A 22 0.60 5.66 -42.42
C GLN A 22 -0.59 5.37 -41.52
N THR A 23 -1.20 4.20 -41.62
CA THR A 23 -2.34 3.81 -40.76
C THR A 23 -1.95 3.72 -39.29
N GLN A 24 -0.74 3.22 -38.96
CA GLN A 24 -0.24 3.23 -37.57
C GLN A 24 -0.09 4.63 -36.99
N LYS A 25 0.25 5.62 -37.82
CA LYS A 25 0.36 7.03 -37.38
C LYS A 25 -1.01 7.67 -37.18
N ASP A 26 -2.05 7.13 -37.80
CA ASP A 26 -3.41 7.63 -37.70
C ASP A 26 -4.24 6.98 -36.57
N GLU A 27 -3.83 5.84 -36.03
CA GLU A 27 -4.58 5.17 -34.94
C GLU A 27 -4.52 5.92 -33.61
N PHE A 28 -3.49 6.73 -33.37
CA PHE A 28 -3.37 7.57 -32.19
C PHE A 28 -2.73 8.91 -32.58
N GLN A 29 -3.52 9.82 -33.17
CA GLN A 29 -3.08 11.20 -33.33
C GLN A 29 -3.13 11.96 -31.99
N GLU A 30 -2.16 12.85 -31.83
CA GLU A 30 -1.78 13.66 -30.65
C GLU A 30 -0.99 12.91 -29.56
N ASP A 31 0.25 13.38 -29.33
CA ASP A 31 0.98 13.14 -28.09
C ASP A 31 0.02 13.39 -26.93
N LEU A 32 -0.32 12.32 -26.20
CA LEU A 32 -1.24 12.42 -25.09
C LEU A 32 -0.67 13.46 -24.11
N PRO A 33 -1.41 14.54 -23.80
CA PRO A 33 -0.89 15.60 -22.94
C PRO A 33 -1.04 15.12 -21.49
N ILE A 34 -0.24 14.11 -21.14
CA ILE A 34 -0.22 13.50 -19.81
C ILE A 34 0.16 14.59 -18.81
N GLU A 35 1.11 15.47 -19.15
CA GLU A 35 1.55 16.56 -18.27
C GLU A 35 0.48 17.65 -18.09
N GLU A 36 -0.29 18.00 -19.12
CA GLU A 36 -1.34 19.02 -19.00
C GLU A 36 -2.61 18.48 -18.33
N SER A 37 -2.89 17.18 -18.47
CA SER A 37 -4.08 16.51 -17.88
C SER A 37 -4.01 16.38 -16.35
N PHE A 38 -2.81 16.45 -15.76
CA PHE A 38 -2.60 16.45 -14.30
C PHE A 38 -2.38 17.86 -13.71
N SER A 39 -2.45 18.92 -14.53
CA SER A 39 -2.38 20.29 -14.02
C SER A 39 -3.67 20.67 -13.28
N GLU A 40 -3.55 21.39 -12.16
CA GLU A 40 -4.69 21.81 -11.32
C GLU A 40 -5.73 22.65 -12.08
N GLU A 41 -5.34 23.27 -13.20
CA GLU A 41 -6.20 24.06 -14.09
C GLU A 41 -7.09 23.17 -15.00
N SER A 42 -6.60 21.97 -15.38
CA SER A 42 -7.37 20.96 -16.14
C SER A 42 -8.34 20.15 -15.27
N LEU A 43 -8.19 20.17 -13.94
CA LEU A 43 -9.15 19.59 -13.00
C LEU A 43 -10.38 20.49 -12.77
N GLY A 44 -10.41 21.67 -13.42
CA GLY A 44 -11.62 22.48 -13.55
C GLY A 44 -12.66 21.75 -14.39
N LEU A 45 -13.42 20.85 -13.76
CA LEU A 45 -14.56 20.12 -14.35
C LEU A 45 -15.63 21.10 -14.86
N LYS A 46 -15.40 21.73 -16.01
CA LYS A 46 -16.48 22.28 -16.81
C LYS A 46 -17.28 21.08 -17.31
N SER A 47 -18.55 21.05 -16.93
CA SER A 47 -19.59 20.03 -17.12
C SER A 47 -19.69 19.41 -18.54
N ASN A 48 -18.64 18.72 -19.00
CA ASN A 48 -18.57 18.02 -20.27
C ASN A 48 -18.32 16.54 -20.01
N ARG A 49 -19.20 15.69 -20.55
CA ARG A 49 -19.17 14.23 -20.35
C ARG A 49 -17.88 13.61 -20.90
N ARG A 50 -17.30 14.20 -21.94
CA ARG A 50 -16.06 13.72 -22.55
C ARG A 50 -14.86 13.91 -21.63
N ASP A 51 -14.79 15.05 -20.96
CA ASP A 51 -13.65 15.37 -20.08
C ASP A 51 -13.74 14.56 -18.78
N PHE A 52 -14.96 14.28 -18.29
CA PHE A 52 -15.17 13.28 -17.24
C PHE A 52 -14.66 11.89 -17.64
N LEU A 53 -15.01 11.41 -18.84
CA LEU A 53 -14.58 10.08 -19.29
C LEU A 53 -13.07 9.99 -19.53
N LYS A 54 -12.43 11.08 -19.98
CA LYS A 54 -10.96 11.15 -20.09
C LYS A 54 -10.30 11.02 -18.72
N VAL A 55 -10.67 11.87 -17.77
CA VAL A 55 -10.10 11.87 -16.41
C VAL A 55 -10.39 10.54 -15.70
N PHE A 56 -11.61 10.01 -15.83
CA PHE A 56 -11.98 8.74 -15.24
C PHE A 56 -11.24 7.56 -15.89
N GLY A 57 -11.13 7.53 -17.22
CA GLY A 57 -10.41 6.49 -17.96
C GLY A 57 -8.92 6.46 -17.64
N PHE A 58 -8.25 7.61 -17.63
CA PHE A 58 -6.83 7.71 -17.27
C PHE A 58 -6.58 7.50 -15.76
N GLY A 59 -7.48 7.97 -14.90
CA GLY A 59 -7.39 7.76 -13.46
C GLY A 59 -7.53 6.29 -13.06
N LEU A 60 -8.49 5.56 -13.65
CA LEU A 60 -8.68 4.14 -13.38
C LEU A 60 -7.49 3.29 -13.87
N THR A 61 -6.92 3.60 -15.02
CA THR A 61 -5.77 2.87 -15.57
C THR A 61 -4.52 3.07 -14.70
N ALA A 62 -4.25 4.29 -14.23
CA ALA A 62 -3.15 4.57 -13.30
C ALA A 62 -3.30 3.82 -11.95
N VAL A 63 -4.51 3.76 -11.39
CA VAL A 63 -4.79 2.99 -10.16
C VAL A 63 -4.66 1.48 -10.39
N ALA A 64 -5.11 0.96 -11.53
CA ALA A 64 -4.98 -0.46 -11.86
C ALA A 64 -3.51 -0.88 -11.99
N LEU A 65 -2.66 -0.06 -12.62
CA LEU A 65 -1.22 -0.32 -12.73
C LEU A 65 -0.52 -0.31 -11.36
N THR A 66 -0.88 0.63 -10.49
CA THR A 66 -0.32 0.68 -9.12
C THR A 66 -0.84 -0.44 -8.23
N ALA A 67 -2.05 -0.95 -8.47
CA ALA A 67 -2.56 -2.14 -7.77
C ALA A 67 -1.81 -3.43 -8.12
N CYS A 68 -1.24 -3.51 -9.33
CA CYS A 68 -0.37 -4.61 -9.76
C CYS A 68 1.09 -4.46 -9.31
N VAL A 69 1.45 -3.39 -8.59
CA VAL A 69 2.78 -3.27 -8.00
C VAL A 69 2.91 -4.27 -6.86
N GLU A 70 3.89 -5.17 -7.00
CA GLU A 70 4.18 -6.20 -6.02
C GLU A 70 4.50 -5.55 -4.67
N LYS A 71 3.57 -5.69 -3.72
CA LYS A 71 3.75 -5.15 -2.38
C LYS A 71 4.97 -5.80 -1.73
N PRO A 72 5.79 -5.05 -0.99
CA PRO A 72 6.96 -5.63 -0.33
C PRO A 72 6.54 -6.77 0.58
N VAL A 73 7.15 -7.94 0.39
CA VAL A 73 6.83 -9.17 1.13
C VAL A 73 7.07 -8.94 2.63
N ARG A 74 5.99 -8.94 3.42
CA ARG A 74 6.06 -8.86 4.88
C ARG A 74 6.26 -10.26 5.45
N LYS A 75 7.45 -10.53 5.98
CA LYS A 75 7.75 -11.81 6.65
C LYS A 75 7.22 -11.79 8.08
N ALA A 76 6.38 -12.76 8.43
CA ALA A 76 5.98 -13.02 9.81
C ALA A 76 6.87 -14.11 10.40
N VAL A 77 7.72 -13.76 11.38
CA VAL A 77 8.64 -14.70 12.03
C VAL A 77 7.94 -15.32 13.23
N PRO A 78 7.69 -16.65 13.26
CA PRO A 78 7.08 -17.32 14.40
C PRO A 78 8.08 -17.53 15.54
N TYR A 79 7.56 -17.88 16.72
CA TYR A 79 8.39 -18.35 17.83
C TYR A 79 9.04 -19.69 17.47
N VAL A 80 10.36 -19.81 17.69
CA VAL A 80 11.07 -21.10 17.55
C VAL A 80 10.60 -22.07 18.62
N ASN A 81 10.58 -21.61 19.88
CA ASN A 81 10.01 -22.31 21.02
C ASN A 81 8.98 -21.40 21.67
N LYS A 82 7.70 -21.69 21.49
CA LYS A 82 6.61 -20.88 22.03
C LYS A 82 6.39 -21.23 23.52
N PRO A 83 6.47 -20.27 24.46
CA PRO A 83 6.07 -20.49 25.84
C PRO A 83 4.54 -20.61 25.95
N GLU A 84 4.05 -21.43 26.89
CA GLU A 84 2.62 -21.69 27.06
C GLU A 84 1.81 -20.44 27.45
N SER A 85 2.42 -19.53 28.21
CA SER A 85 1.76 -18.32 28.73
C SER A 85 1.52 -17.22 27.68
N VAL A 86 2.16 -17.29 26.50
CA VAL A 86 2.09 -16.22 25.49
C VAL A 86 1.35 -16.70 24.25
N THR A 87 0.20 -16.08 23.96
CA THR A 87 -0.55 -16.34 22.72
C THR A 87 -0.41 -15.16 21.76
N PRO A 88 0.23 -15.34 20.59
CA PRO A 88 0.36 -14.27 19.60
C PRO A 88 -1.00 -13.69 19.23
N GLY A 89 -1.11 -12.37 19.22
CA GLY A 89 -2.35 -11.65 18.91
C GLY A 89 -3.18 -11.26 20.14
N LYS A 90 -3.03 -11.96 21.28
CA LYS A 90 -3.73 -11.63 22.53
C LYS A 90 -2.78 -10.92 23.50
N ALA A 91 -3.19 -9.73 23.96
CA ALA A 91 -2.40 -9.00 24.95
C ALA A 91 -2.42 -9.73 26.30
N SER A 92 -1.27 -9.77 26.96
CA SER A 92 -1.11 -10.29 28.33
C SER A 92 -0.96 -9.12 29.29
N TRP A 93 -1.51 -9.26 30.50
CA TRP A 93 -1.41 -8.25 31.54
C TRP A 93 -0.58 -8.79 32.69
N TYR A 94 0.42 -8.02 33.11
CA TYR A 94 1.32 -8.39 34.20
C TYR A 94 1.28 -7.33 35.29
N ALA A 95 1.13 -7.76 36.55
CA ALA A 95 1.30 -6.89 37.70
C ALA A 95 2.80 -6.63 37.92
N SER A 96 3.19 -5.37 38.01
CA SER A 96 4.57 -4.95 38.23
C SER A 96 4.63 -3.70 39.12
N THR A 97 5.83 -3.26 39.46
CA THR A 97 6.08 -2.05 40.26
C THR A 97 6.90 -1.06 39.46
N CYS A 98 6.46 0.20 39.44
CA CYS A 98 7.19 1.30 38.81
C CYS A 98 8.21 1.90 39.78
N ASN A 99 9.49 1.81 39.44
CA ASN A 99 10.60 2.37 40.23
C ASN A 99 11.08 3.74 39.70
N GLY A 100 10.23 4.47 38.98
CA GLY A 100 10.56 5.83 38.49
C GLY A 100 10.62 6.89 39.60
N CYS A 101 10.02 6.59 40.77
CA CYS A 101 10.05 7.44 41.96
C CYS A 101 10.23 6.57 43.21
N SER A 102 10.49 7.20 44.36
CA SER A 102 10.67 6.52 45.66
C SER A 102 9.41 5.81 46.16
N SER A 103 8.25 6.07 45.55
CA SER A 103 6.95 5.60 46.02
C SER A 103 6.55 4.20 45.50
N ASN A 104 7.39 3.55 44.67
CA ASN A 104 7.18 2.19 44.14
C ASN A 104 5.72 1.90 43.74
N CYS A 105 5.19 2.68 42.78
CA CYS A 105 3.78 2.59 42.41
C CYS A 105 3.46 1.21 41.78
N GLY A 106 2.45 0.52 42.31
CA GLY A 106 1.92 -0.71 41.72
C GLY A 106 1.19 -0.42 40.42
N ILE A 107 1.61 -1.08 39.34
CA ILE A 107 1.12 -0.88 37.98
C ILE A 107 0.74 -2.23 37.34
N VAL A 108 -0.11 -2.16 36.33
CA VAL A 108 -0.41 -3.29 35.44
C VAL A 108 0.10 -2.94 34.05
N VAL A 109 0.94 -3.80 33.50
CA VAL A 109 1.58 -3.61 32.20
C VAL A 109 0.88 -4.49 31.18
N LYS A 110 0.32 -3.87 30.14
CA LYS A 110 -0.15 -4.56 28.95
C LYS A 110 1.06 -4.87 28.06
N SER A 111 1.35 -6.14 27.90
CA SER A 111 2.44 -6.65 27.06
C SER A 111 1.89 -7.41 25.87
N ARG A 112 2.48 -7.19 24.70
CA ARG A 112 2.18 -7.86 23.45
C ARG A 112 3.41 -8.64 23.03
N GLU A 113 3.30 -9.97 23.01
CA GLU A 113 4.42 -10.87 22.66
C GLU A 113 5.73 -10.63 23.47
N GLY A 114 5.63 -10.05 24.68
CA GLY A 114 6.77 -9.68 25.53
C GLY A 114 7.14 -8.19 25.49
N ARG A 115 6.65 -7.43 24.51
CA ARG A 115 6.83 -5.98 24.40
C ARG A 115 5.77 -5.23 25.21
N PRO A 116 6.14 -4.41 26.22
CA PRO A 116 5.22 -3.50 26.87
C PRO A 116 4.66 -2.47 25.87
N ILE A 117 3.34 -2.32 25.83
CA ILE A 117 2.64 -1.35 24.95
C ILE A 117 1.85 -0.30 25.72
N LYS A 118 1.41 -0.61 26.94
CA LYS A 118 0.67 0.31 27.80
C LYS A 118 0.93 -0.01 29.27
N ILE A 119 0.93 1.02 30.09
CA ILE A 119 1.03 0.93 31.55
C ILE A 119 -0.21 1.60 32.13
N GLU A 120 -0.86 0.93 33.07
CA GLU A 120 -2.02 1.43 33.84
C GLU A 120 -1.73 1.24 35.33
N GLY A 121 -2.40 1.99 36.21
CA GLY A 121 -2.27 1.76 37.64
C GLY A 121 -3.01 0.51 38.06
N ASN A 122 -2.54 -0.12 39.14
CA ASN A 122 -3.19 -1.30 39.69
C ASN A 122 -4.27 -0.89 40.70
N GLU A 123 -5.52 -1.26 40.42
CA GLU A 123 -6.68 -1.01 41.30
C GLU A 123 -6.51 -1.66 42.70
N LEU A 124 -5.82 -2.80 42.77
CA LEU A 124 -5.57 -3.53 44.02
C LEU A 124 -4.42 -2.91 44.84
N HIS A 125 -3.68 -1.96 44.27
CA HIS A 125 -2.56 -1.33 44.94
C HIS A 125 -3.01 -0.07 45.69
N SER A 126 -2.66 0.00 46.98
CA SER A 126 -3.14 1.04 47.91
C SER A 126 -2.79 2.46 47.51
N LEU A 127 -1.67 2.67 46.80
CA LEU A 127 -1.22 3.99 46.36
C LEU A 127 -1.84 4.43 45.04
N THR A 128 -1.96 3.52 44.07
CA THR A 128 -2.34 3.84 42.69
C THR A 128 -3.85 3.79 42.51
N LYS A 129 -4.53 2.76 43.06
CA LYS A 129 -6.00 2.58 43.02
C LYS A 129 -6.65 2.66 41.63
N GLY A 130 -5.88 2.48 40.55
CA GLY A 130 -6.32 2.57 39.15
C GLY A 130 -5.74 3.78 38.43
#